data_AF-A0A7J6UHA2-F1
#
_entry.id   AF-A0A7J6UHA2-F1
#
_cell.length_a   1.000
_cell.length_b   1.000
_cell.length_c   1.000
_cell.angle_alpha   90.00
_cell.angle_beta   90.00
_cell.angle_gamma   90.00
#
_symmetry.space_group_name_H-M   'P 1'
#
loop_
_entity.id
_entity.type
_entity.pdbx_description
1 polymer ?
#
loop_
_entity_poly.entity_id
_entity_poly.type
_entity_poly.pdbx_seq_one_letter_code
_entity_poly.pdbx_strand_id
1 'polypeptide(L)'
;STPGNISLQHVWPYSFLLEFDDGAGIKVSPPEHLRKRRDCPLDITDCIPPHQTAARFKVTVQLDPKLTLSAASKLHYVLAIVMCMPKDPSALLAEVPVENVRQSASRMRSILSRRQDEDDLQISGGSDEVDAETRSLRLTCPLSYMRMENPARGRDCSHIQCFDLEWFIRAQKMMGAFNNRWKCAICDTVLRPDAMLIDGYILGILRSTEDSQAEEVFVTKATAEWSVNPPATDEEQSA
;
A
#
# COMPACT_ATOMS: atom_id res chain seq x y z
N SER A 1 24.50 -5.83 19.15
CA SER A 1 23.67 -6.42 18.08
C SER A 1 22.27 -5.90 18.25
N THR A 2 21.84 -4.96 17.40
CA THR A 2 20.45 -4.52 17.32
C THR A 2 19.57 -5.75 17.08
N PRO A 3 18.45 -5.94 17.80
CA PRO A 3 17.56 -7.06 17.53
C PRO A 3 17.16 -6.97 16.05
N GLY A 4 17.51 -7.98 15.26
CA GLY A 4 17.08 -8.04 13.87
C GLY A 4 15.57 -7.88 13.84
N ASN A 5 15.09 -6.93 13.06
CA ASN A 5 13.67 -6.61 12.97
C ASN A 5 12.96 -7.85 12.37
N ILE A 6 12.41 -8.73 13.21
CA ILE A 6 11.72 -9.94 12.75
C ILE A 6 10.44 -9.46 12.07
N SER A 7 10.37 -9.61 10.75
CA SER A 7 9.16 -9.31 9.99
C SER A 7 8.08 -10.34 10.31
N LEU A 8 7.08 -9.93 11.08
CA LEU A 8 5.91 -10.74 11.37
C LEU A 8 5.00 -10.80 10.15
N GLN A 9 4.61 -12.01 9.75
CA GLN A 9 3.62 -12.24 8.71
C GLN A 9 2.41 -12.91 9.34
N HIS A 10 1.20 -12.46 8.96
CA HIS A 10 -0.02 -13.14 9.34
C HIS A 10 -0.10 -14.48 8.61
N VAL A 11 -0.10 -15.57 9.37
CA VAL A 11 -0.29 -16.93 8.88
C VAL A 11 -1.02 -17.73 9.94
N TRP A 12 -1.87 -18.64 9.51
CA TRP A 12 -2.43 -19.67 10.37
C TRP A 12 -1.59 -20.96 10.23
N PRO A 13 -1.45 -21.76 11.30
CA PRO A 13 -0.83 -23.09 11.20
C PRO A 13 -1.67 -24.01 10.29
N TYR A 14 -1.21 -25.25 10.08
CA TYR A 14 -1.91 -26.20 9.20
C TYR A 14 -3.38 -26.32 9.59
N SER A 15 -3.68 -26.54 10.87
CA SER A 15 -5.02 -26.29 11.42
C SER A 15 -4.95 -25.53 12.73
N PHE A 16 -5.98 -24.73 12.98
CA PHE A 16 -6.17 -23.96 14.21
C PHE A 16 -7.62 -24.09 14.66
N LEU A 17 -7.84 -24.22 15.96
CA LEU A 17 -9.15 -24.25 16.57
C LEU A 17 -9.09 -23.48 17.89
N LEU A 18 -9.94 -22.48 18.04
CA LEU A 18 -10.20 -21.80 19.29
C LEU A 18 -11.63 -22.12 19.72
N GLU A 19 -11.80 -22.64 20.94
CA GLU A 19 -13.09 -23.04 21.49
C GLU A 19 -13.27 -22.47 22.90
N PHE A 20 -14.46 -21.97 23.19
CA PHE A 20 -14.92 -21.56 24.50
C PHE A 20 -15.59 -22.73 25.24
N ASP A 21 -15.81 -22.58 26.55
CA ASP A 21 -16.34 -23.65 27.40
C ASP A 21 -17.77 -24.10 27.02
N ASP A 22 -18.54 -23.25 26.34
CA ASP A 22 -19.88 -23.54 25.82
C ASP A 22 -19.87 -24.23 24.44
N GLY A 23 -18.68 -24.48 23.89
CA GLY A 23 -18.48 -25.09 22.57
C GLY A 23 -18.54 -24.10 21.40
N ALA A 24 -18.79 -22.81 21.63
CA ALA A 24 -18.63 -21.78 20.61
C ALA A 24 -17.14 -21.63 20.26
N GLY A 25 -16.83 -21.24 19.02
CA GLY A 25 -15.44 -21.15 18.61
C GLY A 25 -15.25 -20.88 17.13
N ILE A 26 -13.99 -20.82 16.73
CA ILE A 26 -13.61 -20.65 15.34
C ILE A 26 -12.52 -21.62 14.92
N LYS A 27 -12.65 -22.11 13.69
CA LYS A 27 -11.75 -23.11 13.11
C LYS A 27 -11.12 -22.59 11.82
N VAL A 28 -9.82 -22.85 11.69
CA VAL A 28 -9.09 -22.79 10.44
C VAL A 28 -8.79 -24.21 9.99
N SER A 29 -9.43 -24.62 8.90
CA SER A 29 -9.19 -25.92 8.27
C SER A 29 -7.87 -25.96 7.50
N PRO A 30 -7.26 -27.14 7.34
CA PRO A 30 -6.12 -27.35 6.46
C PRO A 30 -6.27 -26.73 5.06
N PRO A 31 -5.17 -26.27 4.45
CA PRO A 31 -5.20 -25.84 3.06
C PRO A 31 -5.65 -26.99 2.15
N GLU A 32 -6.49 -26.67 1.17
CA GLU A 32 -6.90 -27.62 0.14
C GLU A 32 -5.69 -28.10 -0.68
N HIS A 33 -5.78 -29.30 -1.25
CA HIS A 33 -4.70 -29.87 -2.03
C HIS A 33 -4.27 -28.93 -3.17
N LEU A 34 -2.97 -28.64 -3.26
CA LEU A 34 -2.34 -27.76 -4.25
C LEU A 34 -2.77 -26.27 -4.19
N ARG A 35 -3.49 -25.84 -3.15
CA ARG A 35 -3.93 -24.46 -2.99
C ARG A 35 -3.26 -23.78 -1.80
N LYS A 36 -2.71 -22.58 -2.02
CA LYS A 36 -2.25 -21.71 -0.93
C LYS A 36 -3.46 -21.05 -0.27
N ARG A 37 -3.64 -21.27 1.04
CA ARG A 37 -4.69 -20.61 1.83
C ARG A 37 -4.37 -19.12 1.97
N ARG A 38 -5.38 -18.26 1.77
CA ARG A 38 -5.26 -16.81 2.01
C ARG A 38 -5.62 -16.52 3.45
N ASP A 39 -4.60 -16.52 4.31
CA ASP A 39 -4.81 -16.28 5.72
C ASP A 39 -5.15 -14.82 6.00
N CYS A 40 -6.25 -14.61 6.73
CA CYS A 40 -6.69 -13.33 7.25
C CYS A 40 -6.99 -13.46 8.75
N PRO A 41 -6.96 -12.34 9.51
CA PRO A 41 -7.50 -12.32 10.87
C PRO A 41 -8.94 -12.82 10.89
N LEU A 42 -9.28 -13.45 11.99
CA LEU A 42 -10.58 -14.05 12.22
C LEU A 42 -11.41 -13.12 13.10
N ASP A 43 -12.65 -12.86 12.70
CA ASP A 43 -13.63 -12.23 13.57
C ASP A 43 -14.21 -13.30 14.49
N ILE A 44 -14.03 -13.11 15.80
CA ILE A 44 -14.54 -14.01 16.84
C ILE A 44 -15.61 -13.35 17.71
N THR A 45 -16.08 -12.15 17.32
CA THR A 45 -16.98 -11.32 18.14
C THR A 45 -18.20 -12.12 18.60
N ASP A 46 -18.84 -12.83 17.69
CA ASP A 46 -20.04 -13.63 17.96
C ASP A 46 -19.74 -14.97 18.66
N CYS A 47 -18.47 -15.37 18.74
CA CYS A 47 -18.06 -16.58 19.45
C CYS A 47 -17.80 -16.33 20.94
N ILE A 48 -17.59 -15.08 21.34
CA ILE A 48 -17.25 -14.74 22.73
C ILE A 48 -18.53 -14.85 23.59
N PRO A 49 -18.54 -15.68 24.65
CA PRO A 49 -19.70 -15.82 25.52
C PRO A 49 -20.13 -14.47 26.12
N PRO A 50 -21.42 -14.11 26.02
CA PRO A 50 -21.90 -12.80 26.48
C PRO A 50 -21.89 -12.71 28.02
N HIS A 51 -21.83 -11.47 28.53
CA HIS A 51 -21.98 -11.15 29.96
C HIS A 51 -20.90 -11.75 30.90
N GLN A 52 -19.74 -12.14 30.36
CA GLN A 52 -18.61 -12.60 31.15
C GLN A 52 -17.51 -11.53 31.24
N THR A 53 -16.96 -11.31 32.44
CA THR A 53 -15.78 -10.44 32.64
C THR A 53 -14.48 -11.13 32.23
N ALA A 54 -14.48 -12.46 32.15
CA ALA A 54 -13.39 -13.27 31.67
C ALA A 54 -13.96 -14.55 31.04
N ALA A 55 -13.62 -14.81 29.78
CA ALA A 55 -13.98 -16.03 29.08
C ALA A 55 -12.74 -16.91 28.93
N ARG A 56 -12.83 -18.17 29.38
CA ARG A 56 -11.79 -19.16 29.15
C ARG A 56 -11.95 -19.72 27.74
N PHE A 57 -10.83 -19.93 27.07
CA PHE A 57 -10.80 -20.59 25.77
C PHE A 57 -9.64 -21.58 25.71
N LYS A 58 -9.80 -22.59 24.88
CA LYS A 58 -8.80 -23.57 24.54
C LYS A 58 -8.37 -23.36 23.10
N VAL A 59 -7.06 -23.38 22.86
CA VAL A 59 -6.49 -23.37 21.52
C VAL A 59 -5.91 -24.74 21.22
N THR A 60 -6.30 -25.30 20.07
CA THR A 60 -5.71 -26.51 19.51
C THR A 60 -5.04 -26.15 18.19
N VAL A 61 -3.76 -26.50 18.05
CA VAL A 61 -2.97 -26.28 16.83
C VAL A 61 -2.50 -27.62 16.31
N GLN A 62 -2.61 -27.83 15.00
CA GLN A 62 -1.92 -28.93 14.31
C GLN A 62 -0.94 -28.32 13.32
N LEU A 63 0.29 -28.85 13.35
CA LEU A 63 1.29 -28.56 12.33
C LEU A 63 1.08 -29.48 11.14
N ASP A 64 1.65 -29.11 9.99
CA ASP A 64 1.56 -29.93 8.77
C ASP A 64 2.20 -31.31 9.05
N PRO A 65 1.46 -32.42 8.90
CA PRO A 65 1.96 -33.77 9.13
C PRO A 65 3.19 -34.13 8.29
N LYS A 66 3.44 -33.40 7.20
CA LYS A 66 4.59 -33.61 6.31
C LYS A 66 5.88 -32.93 6.83
N LEU A 67 5.80 -32.10 7.87
CA LEU A 67 6.97 -31.45 8.44
C LEU A 67 7.87 -32.46 9.16
N THR A 68 9.17 -32.35 8.92
CA THR A 68 10.16 -33.07 9.74
C THR A 68 10.22 -32.46 11.14
N LEU A 69 10.65 -33.24 12.14
CA LEU A 69 10.84 -32.76 13.52
C LEU A 69 11.77 -31.53 13.58
N SER A 70 12.81 -31.50 12.74
CA SER A 70 13.76 -30.39 12.68
C SER A 70 13.21 -29.13 12.00
N ALA A 71 12.23 -29.26 11.10
CA ALA A 71 11.53 -28.13 10.50
C ALA A 71 10.49 -27.58 11.46
N ALA A 72 9.73 -28.45 12.13
CA ALA A 72 8.70 -28.08 13.09
C ALA A 72 9.28 -27.29 14.28
N SER A 73 10.46 -27.66 14.79
CA SER A 73 11.10 -26.99 15.92
C SER A 73 11.58 -25.56 15.64
N LYS A 74 11.64 -25.15 14.38
CA LYS A 74 12.02 -23.78 13.95
C LYS A 74 10.81 -22.85 13.79
N LEU A 75 9.60 -23.38 13.90
CA LEU A 75 8.39 -22.59 13.73
C LEU A 75 8.01 -21.90 15.05
N HIS A 76 7.86 -20.58 14.99
CA HIS A 76 7.37 -19.78 16.09
C HIS A 76 6.08 -19.10 15.67
N TYR A 77 5.02 -19.32 16.45
CA TYR A 77 3.72 -18.69 16.26
C TYR A 77 3.43 -17.76 17.43
N VAL A 78 2.78 -16.64 17.14
CA VAL A 78 2.22 -15.73 18.13
C VAL A 78 0.75 -15.58 17.83
N LEU A 79 -0.10 -15.81 18.83
CA LEU A 79 -1.53 -15.52 18.75
C LEU A 79 -1.79 -14.15 19.38
N ALA A 80 -2.46 -13.28 18.64
CA ALA A 80 -2.96 -12.01 19.16
C ALA A 80 -4.49 -11.99 19.04
N ILE A 81 -5.17 -11.73 20.15
CA ILE A 81 -6.60 -11.42 20.19
C ILE A 81 -6.69 -9.93 20.48
N VAL A 82 -7.31 -9.19 19.56
CA VAL A 82 -7.37 -7.73 19.61
C VAL A 82 -8.80 -7.27 19.50
N MET A 83 -9.18 -6.29 20.31
CA MET A 83 -10.44 -5.57 20.16
C MET A 83 -10.22 -4.43 19.16
N CYS A 84 -11.01 -4.42 18.10
CA CYS A 84 -10.92 -3.43 17.04
C CYS A 84 -12.21 -2.62 16.97
N MET A 85 -12.08 -1.32 16.67
CA MET A 85 -13.21 -0.47 16.31
C MET A 85 -13.24 -0.33 14.78
N PRO A 86 -14.31 -0.77 14.10
CA PRO A 86 -14.45 -0.55 12.67
C PRO A 86 -14.40 0.95 12.36
N LYS A 87 -13.72 1.30 11.27
CA LYS A 87 -13.64 2.67 10.79
C LYS A 87 -14.24 2.78 9.40
N ASP A 88 -15.07 3.79 9.23
CA ASP A 88 -15.67 4.06 7.92
C ASP A 88 -14.62 4.60 6.94
N PRO A 89 -14.62 4.18 5.66
CA PRO A 89 -13.69 4.70 4.66
C PRO A 89 -13.71 6.22 4.52
N SER A 90 -14.89 6.87 4.62
CA SER A 90 -14.99 8.33 4.53
C SER A 90 -14.31 9.03 5.70
N ALA A 91 -14.41 8.47 6.91
CA ALA A 91 -13.70 8.97 8.08
C ALA A 91 -12.18 8.82 7.92
N LEU A 92 -11.72 7.75 7.28
CA LEU A 92 -10.31 7.56 6.97
C LEU A 92 -9.80 8.57 5.93
N LEU A 93 -10.60 8.84 4.88
CA LEU A 93 -10.28 9.84 3.86
C LEU A 93 -10.10 11.23 4.49
N ALA A 94 -11.02 11.62 5.37
CA ALA A 94 -11.00 12.93 6.01
C ALA A 94 -9.79 13.18 6.92
N GLU A 95 -9.13 12.13 7.40
CA GLU A 95 -7.97 12.24 8.29
C GLU A 95 -6.62 12.34 7.57
N VAL A 96 -6.57 12.00 6.27
CA VAL A 96 -5.32 12.06 5.52
C VAL A 96 -4.97 13.53 5.28
N PRO A 97 -3.82 14.01 5.80
CA PRO A 97 -3.48 15.42 5.70
C PRO A 97 -3.08 15.79 4.27
N VAL A 98 -3.44 17.01 3.87
CA VAL A 98 -2.88 17.65 2.68
C VAL A 98 -1.52 18.23 3.05
N GLU A 99 -0.46 17.73 2.43
CA GLU A 99 0.90 18.22 2.65
C GLU A 99 1.07 19.62 2.02
N ASN A 100 1.90 20.46 2.64
CA ASN A 100 2.17 21.78 2.10
C ASN A 100 2.92 21.67 0.76
N VAL A 101 2.52 22.47 -0.24
CA VAL A 101 3.13 22.51 -1.58
C VAL A 101 4.65 22.58 -1.53
N ARG A 102 5.25 23.39 -0.65
CA ARG A 102 6.73 23.50 -0.54
C ARG A 102 7.37 22.22 -0.03
N GLN A 103 6.72 21.53 0.91
CA GLN A 103 7.20 20.27 1.45
C GLN A 103 7.11 19.16 0.39
N SER A 104 5.97 19.07 -0.31
CA SER A 104 5.79 18.11 -1.39
C SER A 104 6.74 18.36 -2.56
N ALA A 105 6.96 19.61 -2.97
CA ALA A 105 7.94 19.96 -3.99
C ALA A 105 9.39 19.65 -3.56
N SER A 106 9.72 19.84 -2.28
CA SER A 106 11.02 19.44 -1.74
C SER A 106 11.22 17.92 -1.80
N ARG A 107 10.17 17.14 -1.50
CA ARG A 107 10.18 15.69 -1.60
C ARG A 107 10.33 15.23 -3.05
N MET A 108 9.57 15.85 -3.96
CA MET A 108 9.66 15.64 -5.41
C MET A 108 11.11 15.81 -5.88
N ARG A 109 11.75 16.94 -5.57
CA ARG A 109 13.17 17.17 -5.91
C ARG A 109 14.10 16.13 -5.31
N SER A 110 13.89 15.76 -4.05
CA SER A 110 14.73 14.73 -3.39
C SER A 110 14.60 13.36 -4.04
N ILE A 111 13.46 13.04 -4.66
CA ILE A 111 13.25 11.78 -5.38
C ILE A 111 13.87 11.89 -6.77
N LEU A 112 13.61 12.98 -7.49
CA LEU A 112 14.14 13.23 -8.83
C LEU A 112 15.68 13.34 -8.85
N SER A 113 16.29 13.81 -7.76
CA SER A 113 17.75 13.91 -7.64
C SER A 113 18.43 12.56 -7.38
N ARG A 114 17.68 11.51 -7.03
CA ARG A 114 18.24 10.16 -6.87
C ARG A 114 18.47 9.61 -8.27
N ARG A 115 19.72 9.27 -8.59
CA ARG A 115 20.05 8.50 -9.79
C ARG A 115 19.35 7.15 -9.67
N GLN A 116 18.29 6.94 -10.43
CA GLN A 116 17.73 5.62 -10.66
C GLN A 116 18.29 5.15 -11.98
N ASP A 117 19.34 4.33 -11.89
CA ASP A 117 19.74 3.46 -12.98
C ASP A 117 18.61 2.41 -13.15
N GLU A 118 18.03 2.35 -14.34
CA GLU A 118 17.39 1.17 -14.97
C GLU A 118 16.00 0.65 -14.54
N ASP A 119 15.37 1.09 -13.44
CA ASP A 119 14.14 0.40 -12.93
C ASP A 119 12.76 1.02 -13.29
N ASP A 120 12.71 2.17 -13.99
CA ASP A 120 11.43 2.86 -14.31
C ASP A 120 10.79 2.44 -15.65
N LEU A 121 11.41 1.52 -16.40
CA LEU A 121 11.00 1.10 -17.75
C LEU A 121 9.73 0.24 -17.84
N GLN A 122 8.98 0.02 -16.75
CA GLN A 122 7.86 -0.94 -16.75
C GLN A 122 6.48 -0.38 -16.40
N ILE A 123 6.31 0.93 -16.18
CA ILE A 123 4.95 1.51 -15.94
C ILE A 123 4.56 2.62 -16.94
N SER A 124 5.51 3.21 -17.67
CA SER A 124 5.22 4.14 -18.77
C SER A 124 5.41 3.45 -20.12
N GLY A 125 4.32 2.93 -20.70
CA GLY A 125 4.28 2.59 -22.12
C GLY A 125 4.25 3.85 -23.00
N GLY A 126 5.28 4.68 -22.91
CA GLY A 126 5.44 5.92 -23.65
C GLY A 126 6.93 6.14 -23.96
N SER A 127 7.22 6.35 -25.25
CA SER A 127 8.52 6.54 -25.88
C SER A 127 9.58 7.26 -25.04
N ASP A 128 10.68 6.56 -24.77
CA ASP A 128 11.94 7.11 -24.27
C ASP A 128 12.63 7.99 -25.33
N GLU A 129 12.26 9.27 -25.40
CA GLU A 129 13.16 10.37 -25.82
C GLU A 129 12.78 11.65 -25.04
N VAL A 130 12.62 11.52 -23.72
CA VAL A 130 12.44 12.68 -22.85
C VAL A 130 13.82 13.05 -22.31
N ASP A 131 14.27 14.27 -22.61
CA ASP A 131 15.55 14.86 -22.20
C ASP A 131 15.98 14.43 -20.78
N ALA A 132 17.27 14.12 -20.59
CA ALA A 132 17.82 13.56 -19.35
C ALA A 132 17.51 14.43 -18.11
N GLU A 133 17.17 15.70 -18.31
CA GLU A 133 16.83 16.67 -17.27
C GLU A 133 15.35 16.72 -16.87
N THR A 134 14.44 16.10 -17.63
CA THR A 134 12.99 16.10 -17.32
C THR A 134 12.46 14.68 -17.11
N ARG A 135 11.29 14.58 -16.45
CA ARG A 135 10.61 13.31 -16.19
C ARG A 135 9.11 13.49 -16.41
N SER A 136 8.50 12.60 -17.18
CA SER A 136 7.05 12.63 -17.36
C SER A 136 6.33 12.12 -16.10
N LEU A 137 5.16 12.70 -15.82
CA LEU A 137 4.34 12.41 -14.66
C LEU A 137 2.86 12.38 -15.07
N ARG A 138 2.22 11.23 -14.87
CA ARG A 138 0.79 11.08 -15.17
C ARG A 138 -0.08 11.70 -14.08
N LEU A 139 -1.08 12.47 -14.52
CA LEU A 139 -2.16 13.01 -13.70
C LEU A 139 -3.34 12.04 -13.57
N THR A 140 -3.29 10.92 -14.29
CA THR A 140 -4.18 9.78 -14.14
C THR A 140 -3.70 8.82 -13.05
N CYS A 141 -4.64 8.27 -12.29
CA CYS A 141 -4.40 7.33 -11.21
C CYS A 141 -4.06 5.94 -11.79
N PRO A 142 -2.97 5.29 -11.38
CA PRO A 142 -2.63 3.94 -11.85
C PRO A 142 -3.60 2.84 -11.34
N LEU A 143 -4.44 3.13 -10.35
CA LEU A 143 -5.42 2.18 -9.81
C LEU A 143 -6.78 2.26 -10.50
N SER A 144 -7.23 3.47 -10.84
CA SER A 144 -8.55 3.70 -11.43
C SER A 144 -8.51 4.04 -12.92
N TYR A 145 -7.33 4.38 -13.45
CA TYR A 145 -7.12 4.91 -14.79
C TYR A 145 -7.90 6.20 -15.09
N MET A 146 -8.39 6.87 -14.04
CA MET A 146 -9.08 8.16 -14.13
C MET A 146 -8.17 9.27 -13.63
N ARG A 147 -8.46 10.53 -14.02
CA ARG A 147 -7.80 11.70 -13.45
C ARG A 147 -7.91 11.67 -11.92
N MET A 148 -6.79 11.90 -11.23
CA MET A 148 -6.77 11.92 -9.77
C MET A 148 -7.55 13.14 -9.25
N GLU A 149 -8.35 12.94 -8.21
CA GLU A 149 -8.97 14.04 -7.46
C GLU A 149 -8.15 14.32 -6.19
N ASN A 150 -7.74 13.25 -5.50
CA ASN A 150 -6.97 13.30 -4.28
C ASN A 150 -5.63 12.58 -4.48
N PRO A 151 -4.61 13.24 -5.06
CA PRO A 151 -3.32 12.61 -5.34
C PRO A 151 -2.60 12.27 -4.05
N ALA A 152 -2.58 10.99 -3.71
CA ALA A 152 -1.99 10.47 -2.49
C ALA A 152 -0.75 9.62 -2.75
N ARG A 153 0.11 9.62 -1.74
CA ARG A 153 1.33 8.80 -1.64
C ARG A 153 1.75 8.66 -0.19
N GLY A 154 2.70 7.77 0.09
CA GLY A 154 3.34 7.67 1.39
C GLY A 154 4.46 8.68 1.60
N ARG A 155 4.69 9.05 2.86
CA ARG A 155 5.85 9.85 3.29
C ARG A 155 7.18 9.22 2.86
N ASP A 156 7.24 7.90 2.93
CA ASP A 156 8.45 7.10 2.67
C ASP A 156 8.50 6.52 1.24
N CYS A 157 7.52 6.83 0.39
CA CYS A 157 7.52 6.42 -1.01
C CYS A 157 8.70 7.04 -1.77
N SER A 158 9.37 6.25 -2.61
CA SER A 158 10.54 6.66 -3.40
C SER A 158 10.25 6.95 -4.89
N HIS A 159 9.00 6.98 -5.31
CA HIS A 159 8.56 7.31 -6.68
C HIS A 159 7.89 8.68 -6.72
N ILE A 160 7.70 9.29 -7.89
CA ILE A 160 7.00 10.58 -8.01
C ILE A 160 5.50 10.43 -8.30
N GLN A 161 5.09 9.32 -8.91
CA GLN A 161 3.70 9.05 -9.30
C GLN A 161 2.78 8.97 -8.08
N CYS A 162 1.66 9.69 -8.08
CA CYS A 162 0.62 9.54 -7.07
C CYS A 162 -0.45 8.54 -7.55
N PHE A 163 -1.27 8.07 -6.61
CA PHE A 163 -2.54 7.39 -6.89
C PHE A 163 -3.67 8.15 -6.22
N ASP A 164 -4.90 7.92 -6.67
CA ASP A 164 -6.05 8.53 -6.02
C ASP A 164 -6.33 7.87 -4.66
N LEU A 165 -6.48 8.69 -3.63
CA LEU A 165 -6.64 8.25 -2.24
C LEU A 165 -7.87 7.37 -2.03
N GLU A 166 -9.02 7.75 -2.61
CA GLU A 166 -10.27 7.02 -2.45
C GLU A 166 -10.16 5.64 -3.07
N TRP A 167 -9.61 5.58 -4.28
CA TRP A 167 -9.36 4.32 -4.96
C TRP A 167 -8.37 3.43 -4.20
N PHE A 168 -7.33 4.00 -3.60
CA PHE A 168 -6.41 3.26 -2.76
C PHE A 168 -7.10 2.67 -1.53
N ILE A 169 -7.86 3.45 -0.76
CA ILE A 169 -8.57 2.95 0.44
C ILE A 169 -9.59 1.86 0.06
N ARG A 170 -10.32 2.03 -1.05
CA ARG A 170 -11.24 1.01 -1.59
C ARG A 170 -10.47 -0.27 -1.93
N ALA A 171 -9.32 -0.19 -2.59
CA ALA A 171 -8.48 -1.34 -2.90
C ALA A 171 -8.01 -2.06 -1.63
N GLN A 172 -7.57 -1.31 -0.60
CA GLN A 172 -7.15 -1.90 0.68
C GLN A 172 -8.29 -2.62 1.41
N LYS A 173 -9.51 -2.07 1.37
CA LYS A 173 -10.70 -2.71 1.95
C LYS A 173 -11.02 -4.05 1.28
N MET A 174 -10.87 -4.13 -0.04
CA MET A 174 -11.20 -5.33 -0.83
C MET A 174 -10.07 -6.37 -0.87
N MET A 175 -8.88 -6.03 -0.37
CA MET A 175 -7.71 -6.89 -0.49
C MET A 175 -7.79 -8.11 0.44
N GLY A 176 -8.01 -9.29 -0.14
CA GLY A 176 -8.03 -10.57 0.59
C GLY A 176 -6.64 -11.11 0.97
N ALA A 177 -5.56 -10.52 0.47
CA ALA A 177 -4.20 -10.88 0.86
C ALA A 177 -3.75 -9.98 2.02
N PHE A 178 -4.03 -10.38 3.26
CA PHE A 178 -3.80 -9.53 4.44
C PHE A 178 -2.38 -8.98 4.54
N ASN A 179 -1.36 -9.81 4.25
CA ASN A 179 0.05 -9.39 4.29
C ASN A 179 0.45 -8.38 3.20
N ASN A 180 -0.41 -8.17 2.20
CA ASN A 180 -0.21 -7.15 1.17
C ASN A 180 -1.06 -5.89 1.43
N ARG A 181 -1.94 -5.90 2.44
CA ARG A 181 -2.72 -4.71 2.81
C ARG A 181 -1.79 -3.62 3.30
N TRP A 182 -2.20 -2.37 3.06
CA TRP A 182 -1.46 -1.19 3.49
C TRP A 182 -0.03 -1.18 2.96
N LYS A 183 0.12 -1.54 1.68
CA LYS A 183 1.34 -1.36 0.91
C LYS A 183 1.06 -0.45 -0.27
N CYS A 184 2.03 0.38 -0.61
CA CYS A 184 1.96 1.25 -1.77
C CYS A 184 1.81 0.42 -3.05
N ALA A 185 0.84 0.79 -3.89
CA ALA A 185 0.59 0.09 -5.15
C ALA A 185 1.67 0.30 -6.22
N ILE A 186 2.62 1.21 -5.98
CA ILE A 186 3.68 1.58 -6.92
C ILE A 186 5.04 1.01 -6.47
N CYS A 187 5.39 1.14 -5.19
CA CYS A 187 6.72 0.74 -4.69
C CYS A 187 6.72 -0.30 -3.56
N ASP A 188 5.59 -0.92 -3.24
CA ASP A 188 5.40 -1.92 -2.17
C ASP A 188 5.79 -1.47 -0.74
N THR A 189 6.21 -0.20 -0.56
CA THR A 189 6.52 0.38 0.74
C THR A 189 5.28 0.36 1.64
N VAL A 190 5.46 0.02 2.92
CA VAL A 190 4.37 0.01 3.90
C VAL A 190 3.72 1.38 3.96
N LEU A 191 2.41 1.40 3.73
CA LEU A 191 1.59 2.59 3.62
C LEU A 191 0.32 2.43 4.45
N ARG A 192 0.48 2.57 5.76
CA ARG A 192 -0.63 2.63 6.71
C ARG A 192 -1.25 4.03 6.73
N PRO A 193 -2.47 4.20 7.26
CA PRO A 193 -3.16 5.48 7.23
C PRO A 193 -2.41 6.68 7.80
N ASP A 194 -1.62 6.48 8.85
CA ASP A 194 -0.79 7.50 9.49
C ASP A 194 0.41 7.94 8.63
N ALA A 195 0.81 7.12 7.65
CA ALA A 195 1.90 7.39 6.71
C ALA A 195 1.40 7.98 5.38
N MET A 196 0.09 7.97 5.12
CA MET A 196 -0.52 8.56 3.92
C MET A 196 -0.55 10.09 4.01
N LEU A 197 -0.41 10.74 2.85
CA LEU A 197 -0.63 12.17 2.65
C LEU A 197 -1.20 12.42 1.26
N ILE A 198 -1.93 13.53 1.12
CA ILE A 198 -2.23 14.12 -0.19
C ILE A 198 -1.06 15.02 -0.56
N ASP A 199 -0.46 14.79 -1.73
CA ASP A 199 0.68 15.54 -2.24
C ASP A 199 0.22 16.92 -2.72
N GLY A 200 0.58 17.96 -1.98
CA GLY A 200 0.13 19.33 -2.27
C GLY A 200 0.68 19.89 -3.57
N TYR A 201 1.86 19.42 -4.02
CA TYR A 201 2.45 19.85 -5.28
C TYR A 201 1.68 19.26 -6.47
N ILE A 202 1.40 17.96 -6.45
CA ILE A 202 0.58 17.31 -7.50
C ILE A 202 -0.86 17.81 -7.49
N LEU A 203 -1.43 18.05 -6.31
CA LEU A 203 -2.77 18.66 -6.20
C LEU A 203 -2.81 20.06 -6.84
N GLY A 204 -1.73 20.84 -6.70
CA GLY A 204 -1.57 22.11 -7.38
C GLY A 204 -1.59 21.96 -8.90
N ILE A 205 -0.82 21.02 -9.44
CA ILE A 205 -0.79 20.73 -10.89
C ILE A 205 -2.17 20.32 -11.41
N LEU A 206 -2.86 19.41 -10.70
CA LEU A 206 -4.19 18.94 -11.09
C LEU A 206 -5.19 20.08 -11.22
N ARG A 207 -5.14 21.05 -10.29
CA ARG A 207 -5.97 22.26 -10.34
C ARG A 207 -5.56 23.21 -11.46
N SER A 208 -4.26 23.41 -11.67
CA SER A 208 -3.75 24.28 -12.74
C SER A 208 -4.00 23.74 -14.15
N THR A 209 -4.35 22.46 -14.28
CA THR A 209 -4.62 21.77 -15.56
C THR A 209 -6.05 21.25 -15.66
N GLU A 210 -6.96 21.80 -14.85
CA GLU A 210 -8.38 21.39 -14.85
C GLU A 210 -9.06 21.75 -16.19
N ASP A 211 -8.82 22.93 -16.74
CA ASP A 211 -9.45 23.34 -18.00
C ASP A 211 -8.92 22.56 -19.21
N SER A 212 -7.62 22.26 -19.23
CA SER A 212 -6.99 21.54 -20.35
C SER A 212 -7.18 20.03 -20.28
N GLN A 213 -7.59 19.50 -19.12
CA GLN A 213 -7.71 18.06 -18.86
C GLN A 213 -6.44 17.28 -19.22
N ALA A 214 -5.26 17.89 -19.04
CA ALA A 214 -3.98 17.27 -19.37
C ALA A 214 -3.79 15.94 -18.60
N GLU A 215 -3.46 14.86 -19.30
CA GLU A 215 -3.27 13.55 -18.67
C GLU A 215 -1.85 13.35 -18.11
N GLU A 216 -0.89 14.16 -18.57
CA GLU A 216 0.53 14.08 -18.23
C GLU A 216 1.15 15.49 -18.19
N VAL A 217 2.21 15.63 -17.40
CA VAL A 217 3.08 16.81 -17.37
C VAL A 217 4.54 16.37 -17.34
N PHE A 218 5.44 17.28 -17.72
CA PHE A 218 6.88 17.07 -17.70
C PHE A 218 7.48 17.88 -16.56
N VAL A 219 8.19 17.22 -15.65
CA VAL A 219 8.77 17.82 -14.45
C VAL A 219 10.29 17.88 -14.57
N THR A 220 10.87 19.06 -14.41
CA THR A 220 12.32 19.27 -14.43
C THR A 220 12.96 18.71 -13.15
N LYS A 221 13.95 17.83 -13.29
CA LYS A 221 14.57 17.10 -12.16
C LYS A 221 15.25 18.03 -11.14
N ALA A 222 15.91 19.08 -11.62
CA ALA A 222 16.66 20.02 -10.78
C ALA A 222 15.75 20.98 -9.99
N THR A 223 14.69 21.49 -10.61
CA THR A 223 13.86 22.58 -10.05
C THR A 223 12.50 22.11 -9.54
N ALA A 224 12.02 20.97 -10.00
CA ALA A 224 10.60 20.55 -9.91
C ALA A 224 9.64 21.61 -10.47
N GLU A 225 10.06 22.32 -11.51
CA GLU A 225 9.15 23.06 -12.39
C GLU A 225 8.46 22.08 -13.34
N TRP A 226 7.29 22.45 -13.86
CA TRP A 226 6.52 21.58 -14.72
C TRP A 226 5.90 22.30 -15.91
N SER A 227 5.71 21.58 -17.02
CA SER A 227 5.01 22.02 -18.22
C SER A 227 4.06 20.93 -18.72
N VAL A 228 3.00 21.33 -19.44
CA VAL A 228 2.12 20.37 -20.13
C VAL A 228 2.76 19.88 -21.43
N ASN A 229 3.54 20.74 -22.09
CA ASN A 229 4.25 20.38 -23.30
C ASN A 229 5.55 19.66 -22.97
N PRO A 230 5.96 18.67 -23.78
CA PRO A 230 7.27 18.03 -23.65
C PRO A 230 8.39 19.07 -23.80
N PRO A 231 9.58 18.79 -23.26
CA PRO A 231 10.76 19.60 -23.56
C PRO A 231 10.96 19.64 -25.09
N ALA A 232 11.37 20.79 -25.61
CA ALA A 232 11.70 20.91 -27.03
C ALA A 232 12.87 19.97 -27.32
N THR A 233 12.70 19.04 -28.27
CA THR A 233 13.82 18.26 -28.80
C THR A 233 14.61 19.16 -29.75
N ASP A 234 15.94 19.04 -29.76
CA ASP A 234 16.84 19.89 -30.57
C ASP A 234 16.57 19.83 -32.09
N GLU A 235 15.64 19.01 -32.56
CA GLU A 235 15.26 18.88 -33.97
C GLU A 235 14.39 20.04 -34.50
N GLU A 236 13.65 20.75 -33.65
CA GLU A 236 12.75 21.85 -34.08
C GLU A 236 13.43 23.21 -34.26
N GLN A 237 14.73 23.35 -33.94
CA GLN A 237 15.48 24.61 -34.12
C GLN A 237 16.20 24.74 -35.47
N SER A 238 15.97 23.83 -36.42
CA SER A 238 16.65 23.81 -37.73
C SER A 238 15.74 23.88 -38.97
N ALA A 239 14.46 24.26 -38.81
CA ALA A 239 13.52 24.47 -39.91
C ALA A 239 13.27 25.96 -40.19
#